data_AF-A0A432SA81-F1
#
_entry.id   AF-A0A432SA81-F1
#
_cell.length_a   1.000
_cell.length_b   1.000
_cell.length_c   1.000
_cell.angle_alpha   90.00
_cell.angle_beta   90.00
_cell.angle_gamma   90.00
#
_symmetry.space_group_name_H-M   'P 1'
#
loop_
_entity.id
_entity.type
_entity.pdbx_description
1 polymer ?
#
loop_
_entity_poly.entity_id
_entity_poly.type
_entity_poly.pdbx_seq_one_letter_code
_entity_poly.pdbx_strand_id
1 'polypeptide(L)' 'MPMAIVLINTEIGAEEEVFNQLSRVESITEAYIVYGVYDIVAKVEAENMDKLKEVISYKKED' A
#
# COMPACT_ATOMS: atom_id res chain seq x y z
N MET A 1 -4.21 -9.78 14.34
CA MET A 1 -4.01 -8.72 13.35
C MET A 1 -3.41 -9.34 12.11
N PRO A 2 -4.21 -9.60 11.07
CA PRO A 2 -3.67 -10.02 9.79
C PRO A 2 -2.81 -8.93 9.15
N MET A 3 -1.89 -9.39 8.30
CA MET A 3 -0.86 -8.57 7.67
C MET A 3 -0.71 -8.95 6.20
N ALA A 4 -0.40 -7.97 5.36
CA ALA A 4 0.02 -8.20 3.98
C ALA A 4 1.29 -7.39 3.65
N ILE A 5 2.09 -7.94 2.73
CA ILE A 5 3.12 -7.20 2.01
C ILE A 5 2.58 -6.92 0.61
N VAL A 6 2.48 -5.65 0.26
CA VAL A 6 1.90 -5.16 -0.99
C VAL A 6 3.04 -4.58 -1.83
N LEU A 7 3.14 -5.06 -3.08
CA LEU A 7 4.10 -4.57 -4.06
C LEU A 7 3.36 -3.64 -5.02
N ILE A 8 3.86 -2.42 -5.17
CA ILE A 8 3.17 -1.32 -5.83
C ILE A 8 4.02 -0.82 -7.00
N ASN A 9 3.40 -0.70 -8.17
CA ASN A 9 3.92 0.07 -9.30
C ASN A 9 3.13 1.36 -9.39
N THR A 10 3.82 2.44 -9.70
CA THR A 10 3.30 3.79 -9.84
C THR A 10 3.40 4.25 -11.29
N GLU A 11 2.78 5.37 -11.61
CA GLU A 11 3.06 6.03 -12.88
C GLU A 11 4.48 6.62 -12.84
N ILE A 12 5.12 6.74 -14.01
CA ILE A 12 6.51 7.20 -14.12
C ILE A 12 6.69 8.55 -13.39
N GLY A 13 7.60 8.60 -12.42
CA GLY A 13 7.90 9.81 -11.66
C GLY A 13 6.94 10.12 -10.51
N ALA A 14 5.96 9.26 -10.24
CA ALA A 14 4.99 9.43 -9.15
C ALA A 14 5.40 8.68 -7.87
N GLU A 15 6.58 8.05 -7.84
CA GLU A 15 7.00 7.15 -6.75
C GLU A 15 7.03 7.89 -5.41
N GLU A 16 7.64 9.08 -5.37
CA GLU A 16 7.71 9.92 -4.17
C GLU A 16 6.34 10.45 -3.73
N GLU A 17 5.48 10.83 -4.67
CA GLU A 17 4.14 11.33 -4.35
C GLU A 17 3.31 10.22 -3.70
N VAL A 18 3.26 9.05 -4.35
CA VAL A 18 2.53 7.89 -3.85
C VAL A 18 3.09 7.45 -2.49
N PHE A 19 4.41 7.38 -2.33
CA PHE A 19 5.04 7.07 -1.04
C PHE A 19 4.58 8.01 0.08
N ASN A 20 4.58 9.32 -0.19
CA ASN A 20 4.15 10.32 0.77
C ASN A 20 2.66 10.19 1.11
N GLN A 21 1.80 9.82 0.15
CA GLN A 21 0.39 9.53 0.40
C GLN A 21 0.22 8.28 1.27
N LEU A 22 0.92 7.19 0.94
CA LEU A 22 0.88 5.93 1.70
C LEU A 22 1.35 6.12 3.14
N SER A 23 2.36 6.95 3.39
CA SER A 23 2.87 7.24 4.75
C SER A 23 1.84 7.89 5.70
N ARG A 24 0.73 8.39 5.15
CA ARG A 24 -0.37 9.02 5.91
C ARG A 24 -1.53 8.04 6.18
N VAL A 25 -1.49 6.85 5.60
CA VAL A 25 -2.53 5.84 5.78
C VAL A 25 -2.21 5.03 7.03
N GLU A 26 -3.08 5.10 8.04
CA GLU A 26 -2.85 4.49 9.36
C GLU A 26 -2.57 2.98 9.31
N SER A 27 -3.22 2.25 8.40
CA SER A 27 -3.03 0.81 8.23
C SER A 27 -1.69 0.44 7.56
N ILE A 28 -0.93 1.41 7.04
CA ILE A 28 0.39 1.19 6.45
C ILE A 28 1.46 1.45 7.51
N THR A 29 2.00 0.37 8.07
CA THR A 29 2.97 0.47 9.17
C THR A 29 4.39 0.70 8.68
N GLU A 30 4.71 0.27 7.46
CA GLU A 30 6.01 0.45 6.83
C GLU A 30 5.82 0.63 5.32
N ALA A 31 6.64 1.49 4.71
CA ALA A 31 6.72 1.64 3.26
C ALA A 31 8.16 1.93 2.86
N TYR A 32 8.56 1.45 1.69
CA TYR A 32 9.90 1.64 1.14
C TYR A 32 9.81 1.86 -0.36
N ILE A 33 10.42 2.93 -0.87
CA ILE A 33 10.74 3.03 -2.29
C ILE A 33 11.88 2.04 -2.56
N VAL A 34 11.72 1.17 -3.55
CA VAL A 34 12.68 0.10 -3.86
C VAL A 34 13.16 0.17 -5.30
N TYR A 35 14.35 -0.37 -5.54
CA TYR A 35 14.82 -0.62 -6.90
C TYR A 35 14.34 -2.00 -7.36
N GLY A 36 13.72 -2.10 -8.53
CA GLY A 36 13.29 -3.38 -9.09
C GLY A 36 12.18 -3.24 -10.13
N VAL A 37 11.37 -4.29 -10.24
CA VAL A 37 10.15 -4.33 -11.08
C VAL A 37 8.92 -3.73 -10.39
N TYR A 38 9.12 -3.25 -9.16
CA TYR A 38 8.16 -2.55 -8.34
C TYR A 38 8.82 -1.26 -7.84
N ASP A 39 8.01 -0.25 -7.60
CA ASP A 39 8.48 1.05 -7.14
C ASP A 39 8.42 1.14 -5.61
N ILE A 40 7.40 0.55 -4.99
CA ILE A 40 7.18 0.62 -3.53
C ILE A 40 6.81 -0.76 -2.97
N VAL A 41 7.36 -1.07 -1.79
CA VAL A 41 6.91 -2.16 -0.92
C VAL A 41 6.26 -1.59 0.31
N ALA A 42 5.01 -1.95 0.58
CA ALA A 42 4.26 -1.50 1.75
C ALA A 42 3.83 -2.69 2.61
N LYS A 43 3.96 -2.54 3.93
CA LYS A 43 3.42 -3.46 4.92
C LYS A 43 2.11 -2.89 5.46
N VAL A 44 1.05 -3.67 5.33
CA VAL A 44 -0.31 -3.31 5.74
C VAL A 44 -0.73 -4.21 6.88
N GLU A 45 -1.20 -3.61 7.98
CA GLU A 45 -1.78 -4.32 9.12
C GLU A 45 -3.22 -3.86 9.33
N ALA A 46 -4.09 -4.78 9.77
CA ALA A 46 -5.47 -4.46 10.09
C ALA A 46 -5.99 -5.31 11.26
N GLU A 47 -7.14 -4.92 11.80
CA GLU A 47 -7.78 -5.62 12.92
C GLU A 47 -8.23 -7.05 12.55
N ASN A 48 -8.74 -7.22 11.32
CA ASN A 48 -9.26 -8.48 10.80
C ASN A 48 -9.12 -8.57 9.27
N MET A 49 -9.39 -9.76 8.71
CA MET A 49 -9.16 -10.04 7.29
C MET A 49 -10.06 -9.23 6.35
N ASP A 50 -11.26 -8.86 6.80
CA ASP A 50 -12.19 -8.08 5.99
C ASP A 50 -11.71 -6.62 5.88
N LYS A 51 -11.22 -6.05 6.98
CA LYS A 51 -10.56 -4.74 6.98
C LYS A 51 -9.27 -4.72 6.16
N LEU A 52 -8.45 -5.77 6.25
CA LEU A 52 -7.26 -5.88 5.41
C LEU A 52 -7.62 -5.88 3.90
N LYS A 53 -8.68 -6.61 3.52
CA LYS A 53 -9.18 -6.61 2.14
C LYS A 53 -9.70 -5.24 1.74
N GLU A 54 -10.46 -4.56 2.59
CA GLU A 54 -10.99 -3.21 2.33
C GLU A 54 -9.87 -2.20 2.05
N VAL A 55 -8.77 -2.27 2.81
CA VAL A 55 -7.61 -1.39 2.60
C VAL A 55 -6.89 -1.66 1.28
N ILE A 56 -6.71 -2.93 0.91
CA ILE A 56 -5.93 -3.32 -0.28
C ILE A 56 -6.75 -3.25 -1.58
N SER A 57 -8.06 -3.46 -1.50
CA SER A 57 -8.92 -3.57 -2.68
C SER A 57 -9.63 -2.26 -2.98
N TYR A 58 -9.52 -1.82 -4.23
CA TYR A 58 -10.38 -0.78 -4.77
C TYR A 58 -11.78 -1.38 -5.00
N LYS A 59 -12.77 -0.96 -4.22
CA LYS A 59 -14.17 -1.15 -4.61
C LYS A 59 -14.49 -0.07 -5.64
N LYS A 60 -14.60 -0.46 -6.90
CA LYS A 60 -15.26 0.36 -7.91
C LYS A 60 -16.73 0.41 -7.51
N GLU A 61 -17.20 1.53 -6.96
CA GLU A 61 -18.63 1.82 -6.99
C GLU A 61 -19.01 2.05 -8.45
N ASP A 62 -20.02 1.31 -8.92
CA ASP A 62 -20.65 1.50 -10.24
C ASP A 62 -21.39 2.84 -10.33
#